data_AF-A0A844HA74-F1
#
_entry.id   AF-A0A844HA74-F1
#
_cell.length_a   1.000
_cell.length_b   1.000
_cell.length_c   1.000
_cell.angle_alpha   90.00
_cell.angle_beta   90.00
_cell.angle_gamma   90.00
#
_symmetry.space_group_name_H-M   'P 1'
#
loop_
_entity.id
_entity.type
_entity.pdbx_description
1 polymer ?
#
loop_
_entity_poly.entity_id
_entity_poly.type
_entity_poly.pdbx_seq_one_letter_code
_entity_poly.pdbx_strand_id
1 'polypeptide(L)'
;MIAMPAVMVALPGAALGALAPTPVQRLFHRWEAAKRAENAVYASSDDDARHPTAWQARWAVEERLMQVPSVTPHDVLRKAAAWANYGQGDLEGADNPHLTLFWTELSQTIGCRCADAPALGAAADPGLELLALWHQAHALIDALNAVERADDPAAWDARAGRLTTLQDQIAAAPAATPLAWAVKILNANDGDIIENTCTLGAALVAQARTFLERYA
;
A
#
# COMPACT_ATOMS: atom_id res chain seq x y z
N MET A 1 1.88 31.57 -51.92
CA MET A 1 2.38 30.40 -51.15
C MET A 1 3.42 30.90 -50.17
N ILE A 2 3.05 31.05 -48.90
CA ILE A 2 3.95 31.54 -47.84
C ILE A 2 4.37 30.32 -47.02
N ALA A 3 5.64 29.96 -47.09
CA ALA A 3 6.23 28.86 -46.31
C ALA A 3 6.55 29.38 -44.91
N MET A 4 5.94 28.78 -43.88
CA MET A 4 6.30 29.09 -42.49
C MET A 4 7.52 28.24 -42.05
N PRO A 5 8.50 28.84 -41.36
CA PRO A 5 9.64 28.12 -40.82
C PRO A 5 9.21 27.28 -39.61
N ALA A 6 9.51 25.99 -39.65
CA ALA A 6 9.35 25.09 -38.52
C ALA A 6 10.37 25.46 -37.42
N VAL A 7 9.88 26.04 -36.32
CA VAL A 7 10.67 26.26 -35.12
C VAL A 7 10.76 24.93 -34.37
N MET A 8 11.88 24.22 -34.54
CA MET A 8 12.23 23.11 -33.66
C MET A 8 12.62 23.67 -32.29
N VAL A 9 11.67 23.61 -31.35
CA VAL A 9 11.95 23.85 -29.93
C VAL A 9 12.69 22.62 -29.40
N ALA A 10 14.00 22.75 -29.23
CA ALA A 10 14.79 21.76 -28.50
C ALA A 10 14.36 21.81 -27.03
N LEU A 11 13.56 20.82 -26.61
CA LEU A 11 13.28 20.59 -25.19
C LEU A 11 14.61 20.23 -24.51
N PRO A 12 15.06 20.97 -23.49
CA PRO A 12 16.20 20.54 -22.71
C PRO A 12 15.83 19.21 -22.08
N GLY A 13 16.53 18.15 -22.51
CA GLY A 13 16.48 16.85 -21.86
C GLY A 13 16.98 17.02 -20.45
N ALA A 14 16.07 17.27 -19.51
CA ALA A 14 16.33 17.13 -18.10
C ALA A 14 16.79 15.70 -17.89
N ALA A 15 18.11 15.54 -17.74
CA ALA A 15 18.67 14.35 -17.15
C ALA A 15 17.97 14.21 -15.79
N LEU A 16 17.00 13.29 -15.72
CA LEU A 16 16.42 12.81 -14.48
C LEU A 16 17.56 12.11 -13.74
N GLY A 17 18.41 12.91 -13.08
CA GLY A 17 19.41 12.41 -12.17
C GLY A 17 18.67 11.58 -11.14
N ALA A 18 18.97 10.29 -11.08
CA ALA A 18 18.39 9.39 -10.09
C ALA A 18 18.56 10.04 -8.72
N LEU A 19 17.44 10.46 -8.12
CA LEU A 19 17.47 11.08 -6.80
C LEU A 19 18.12 10.08 -5.85
N ALA A 20 19.13 10.54 -5.11
CA ALA A 20 19.81 9.69 -4.16
C ALA A 20 18.78 9.05 -3.21
N PRO A 21 18.89 7.75 -2.91
CA PRO A 21 17.90 7.07 -2.08
C PRO A 21 17.80 7.74 -0.72
N THR A 22 16.59 7.87 -0.18
CA THR A 22 16.38 8.49 1.14
C THR A 22 17.07 7.67 2.24
N PRO A 23 17.36 8.27 3.41
CA PRO A 23 17.87 7.53 4.56
C PRO A 23 16.97 6.34 4.96
N VAL A 24 15.65 6.52 4.93
CA VAL A 24 14.68 5.44 5.20
C VAL A 24 14.73 4.37 4.13
N GLN A 25 14.82 4.72 2.84
CA GLN A 25 14.96 3.73 1.76
C GLN A 25 16.20 2.86 1.93
N ARG A 26 17.35 3.44 2.31
CA ARG A 26 18.57 2.66 2.57
C ARG A 26 18.42 1.72 3.76
N LEU A 27 17.76 2.15 4.83
CA LEU A 27 17.50 1.29 6.00
C LEU A 27 16.48 0.21 5.68
N PHE A 28 15.46 0.51 4.88
CA PHE A 28 14.47 -0.47 4.45
C PHE A 28 15.09 -1.61 3.65
N HIS A 29 15.99 -1.31 2.71
CA HIS A 29 16.72 -2.38 1.99
C HIS A 29 17.61 -3.22 2.91
N ARG A 30 18.19 -2.63 3.96
CA ARG A 30 18.92 -3.40 4.98
C ARG A 30 17.98 -4.28 5.80
N TRP A 31 16.81 -3.79 6.11
CA TRP A 31 15.76 -4.54 6.79
C TRP A 31 15.30 -5.74 5.94
N GLU A 32 15.03 -5.55 4.64
CA GLU A 32 14.69 -6.64 3.72
C GLU A 32 15.79 -7.72 3.65
N ALA A 33 17.06 -7.31 3.70
CA ALA A 33 18.18 -8.24 3.77
C ALA A 33 18.21 -9.02 5.10
N ALA A 34 18.02 -8.33 6.23
CA ALA A 34 17.96 -8.95 7.55
C ALA A 34 16.77 -9.91 7.69
N LYS A 35 15.60 -9.53 7.17
CA LYS A 35 14.40 -10.37 7.17
C LYS A 35 14.59 -11.64 6.34
N ARG A 36 15.21 -11.54 5.16
CA ARG A 36 15.57 -12.73 4.36
C ARG A 36 16.55 -13.64 5.08
N ALA A 37 17.54 -13.08 5.79
CA ALA A 37 18.48 -13.85 6.59
C ALA A 37 17.79 -14.56 7.76
N GLU A 38 16.90 -13.87 8.48
CA GLU A 38 16.06 -14.46 9.53
C GLU A 38 15.23 -15.61 8.98
N ASN A 39 14.47 -15.40 7.91
CA ASN A 39 13.65 -16.44 7.30
C ASN A 39 14.48 -17.66 6.87
N ALA A 40 15.70 -17.45 6.35
CA ALA A 40 16.59 -18.55 5.98
C ALA A 40 17.07 -19.37 7.18
N VAL A 41 17.30 -18.72 8.34
CA VAL A 41 17.65 -19.41 9.59
C VAL A 41 16.46 -20.26 10.07
N TYR A 42 15.26 -19.69 10.11
CA TYR A 42 14.04 -20.42 10.48
C TYR A 42 13.75 -21.60 9.53
N ALA A 43 14.04 -21.46 8.23
CA ALA A 43 13.78 -22.51 7.25
C ALA A 43 14.82 -23.66 7.28
N SER A 44 16.02 -23.44 7.81
CA SER A 44 17.14 -24.39 7.70
C SER A 44 17.58 -25.03 8.99
N SER A 45 17.03 -24.62 10.13
CA SER A 45 17.53 -25.01 11.44
C SER A 45 16.45 -24.87 12.51
N ASP A 46 16.30 -25.88 13.37
CA ASP A 46 15.54 -25.81 14.62
C ASP A 46 16.46 -25.42 15.80
N ASP A 47 17.49 -24.61 15.52
CA ASP A 47 18.47 -24.22 16.54
C ASP A 47 17.96 -22.97 17.27
N ASP A 48 17.41 -23.21 18.46
CA ASP A 48 16.85 -22.20 19.36
C ASP A 48 17.85 -21.10 19.76
N ALA A 49 19.17 -21.28 19.57
CA ALA A 49 20.16 -20.23 19.81
C ALA A 49 20.34 -19.29 18.59
N ARG A 50 20.10 -19.81 17.38
CA ARG A 50 20.25 -19.05 16.13
C ARG A 50 19.06 -18.16 15.84
N HIS A 51 17.85 -18.60 16.20
CA HIS A 51 16.61 -17.84 15.97
C HIS A 51 16.62 -16.48 16.68
N PRO A 52 16.93 -16.38 17.99
CA PRO A 52 17.00 -15.09 18.68
C PRO A 52 18.05 -14.15 18.08
N THR A 53 19.19 -14.70 17.64
CA THR A 53 20.26 -13.89 17.04
C THR A 53 19.80 -13.26 15.73
N ALA A 54 19.15 -14.03 14.86
CA ALA A 54 18.65 -13.52 13.58
C ALA A 54 17.48 -12.54 13.77
N TRP A 55 16.60 -12.83 14.73
CA TRP A 55 15.50 -11.94 15.13
C TRP A 55 16.02 -10.60 15.67
N GLN A 56 17.00 -10.62 16.59
CA GLN A 56 17.62 -9.41 17.13
C GLN A 56 18.30 -8.57 16.05
N ALA A 57 18.95 -9.22 15.07
CA ALA A 57 19.59 -8.53 13.96
C ALA A 57 18.57 -7.79 13.07
N ARG A 58 17.41 -8.40 12.78
CA ARG A 58 16.30 -7.73 12.10
C ARG A 58 15.75 -6.58 12.95
N TRP A 59 15.46 -6.85 14.22
CA TRP A 59 14.86 -5.90 15.16
C TRP A 59 15.68 -4.61 15.29
N ALA A 60 17.00 -4.73 15.42
CA ALA A 60 17.88 -3.56 15.51
C ALA A 60 17.80 -2.63 14.28
N VAL A 61 17.50 -3.18 13.09
CA VAL A 61 17.27 -2.37 11.89
C VAL A 61 15.90 -1.69 11.95
N GLU A 62 14.86 -2.38 12.43
CA GLU A 62 13.51 -1.83 12.61
C GLU A 62 13.51 -0.64 13.56
N GLU A 63 14.11 -0.78 14.75
CA GLU A 63 14.23 0.31 15.73
C GLU A 63 14.90 1.54 15.12
N ARG A 64 16.01 1.33 14.40
CA ARG A 64 16.73 2.41 13.73
C ARG A 64 15.90 3.04 12.60
N LEU A 65 15.14 2.23 11.88
CA LEU A 65 14.29 2.67 10.79
C LEU A 65 13.16 3.57 11.30
N MET A 66 12.60 3.29 12.48
CA MET A 66 11.60 4.15 13.11
C MET A 66 12.15 5.51 13.53
N GLN A 67 13.39 5.55 14.04
CA GLN A 67 14.02 6.78 14.54
C GLN A 67 14.44 7.76 13.44
N VAL A 68 14.64 7.30 12.20
CA VAL A 68 15.11 8.17 11.11
C VAL A 68 13.95 8.94 10.49
N PRO A 69 13.94 10.28 10.47
CA PRO A 69 12.83 11.06 9.94
C PRO A 69 12.48 10.69 8.49
N SER A 70 11.19 10.54 8.20
CA SER A 70 10.69 10.36 6.84
C SER A 70 10.88 11.63 6.01
N VAL A 71 11.41 11.51 4.80
CA VAL A 71 11.63 12.63 3.86
C VAL A 71 10.52 12.68 2.80
N THR A 72 9.93 11.53 2.51
CA THR A 72 8.87 11.37 1.51
C THR A 72 7.70 10.55 2.07
N PRO A 73 6.49 10.66 1.48
CA PRO A 73 5.38 9.78 1.86
C PRO A 73 5.71 8.28 1.76
N HIS A 74 6.51 7.91 0.75
CA HIS A 74 6.99 6.53 0.58
C HIS A 74 7.87 6.04 1.73
N ASP A 75 8.56 6.94 2.45
CA ASP A 75 9.37 6.55 3.60
C ASP A 75 8.48 6.09 4.75
N VAL A 76 7.38 6.79 5.01
CA VAL A 76 6.41 6.39 6.04
C VAL A 76 5.81 5.01 5.72
N LEU A 77 5.47 4.75 4.46
CA LEU A 77 4.97 3.43 4.03
C LEU A 77 6.01 2.32 4.23
N ARG A 78 7.30 2.60 4.00
CA ARG A 78 8.39 1.65 4.29
C ARG A 78 8.54 1.38 5.78
N LYS A 79 8.39 2.41 6.62
CA LYS A 79 8.34 2.23 8.08
C LYS A 79 7.18 1.35 8.52
N ALA A 80 5.99 1.60 7.98
CA ALA A 80 4.82 0.78 8.24
C ALA A 80 5.06 -0.69 7.86
N ALA A 81 5.57 -0.93 6.65
CA ALA A 81 5.83 -2.27 6.13
C ALA A 81 6.87 -3.03 6.97
N ALA A 82 7.96 -2.36 7.34
CA ALA A 82 9.02 -2.96 8.16
C ALA A 82 8.52 -3.27 9.58
N TRP A 83 7.83 -2.32 10.21
CA TRP A 83 7.36 -2.46 11.59
C TRP A 83 6.26 -3.51 11.74
N ALA A 84 5.27 -3.48 10.85
CA ALA A 84 4.24 -4.50 10.81
C ALA A 84 4.81 -5.86 10.35
N ASN A 85 6.07 -5.94 9.91
CA ASN A 85 6.66 -7.12 9.30
C ASN A 85 5.71 -7.74 8.26
N TYR A 86 5.21 -6.89 7.34
CA TYR A 86 4.15 -7.21 6.38
C TYR A 86 2.85 -7.79 7.00
N GLY A 87 2.45 -7.31 8.17
CA GLY A 87 1.21 -7.69 8.88
C GLY A 87 1.37 -8.79 9.93
N GLN A 88 2.60 -9.25 10.20
CA GLN A 88 2.88 -10.22 11.26
C GLN A 88 3.10 -9.59 12.65
N GLY A 89 3.45 -8.30 12.69
CA GLY A 89 3.74 -7.55 13.91
C GLY A 89 2.61 -6.61 14.29
N ASP A 90 2.40 -6.45 15.60
CA ASP A 90 1.41 -5.54 16.16
C ASP A 90 1.91 -4.07 16.11
N LEU A 91 1.04 -3.17 15.67
CA LEU A 91 1.23 -1.73 15.63
C LEU A 91 0.57 -1.01 16.83
N GLU A 92 0.06 -1.74 17.81
CA GLU A 92 -0.82 -1.22 18.87
C GLU A 92 -0.27 -1.32 20.30
N GLY A 93 0.94 -1.85 20.47
CA GLY A 93 1.56 -1.92 21.80
C GLY A 93 1.65 -0.53 22.45
N ALA A 94 0.81 -0.25 23.46
CA ALA A 94 0.78 1.03 24.17
C ALA A 94 2.14 1.43 24.76
N ASP A 95 2.99 0.44 25.02
CA ASP A 95 4.35 0.60 25.55
C ASP A 95 5.41 0.86 24.46
N ASN A 96 5.02 0.94 23.19
CA ASN A 96 5.97 1.12 22.10
C ASN A 96 6.31 2.61 21.89
N PRO A 97 7.54 3.03 22.25
CA PRO A 97 7.93 4.44 22.20
C PRO A 97 8.05 5.00 20.77
N HIS A 98 8.01 4.12 19.75
CA HIS A 98 8.17 4.52 18.35
C HIS A 98 6.84 4.80 17.63
N LEU A 99 5.71 4.34 18.19
CA LEU A 99 4.39 4.52 17.57
C LEU A 99 3.99 5.99 17.48
N THR A 100 4.17 6.78 18.54
CA THR A 100 3.84 8.20 18.54
C THR A 100 4.56 8.96 17.42
N LEU A 101 5.84 8.65 17.21
CA LEU A 101 6.65 9.29 16.18
C LEU A 101 6.19 8.88 14.78
N PHE A 102 5.94 7.59 14.57
CA PHE A 102 5.38 7.08 13.31
C PHE A 102 4.02 7.68 12.98
N TRP A 103 3.10 7.73 13.95
CA TRP A 103 1.77 8.33 13.76
C TRP A 103 1.83 9.82 13.46
N THR A 104 2.79 10.52 14.07
CA THR A 104 3.03 11.95 13.76
C THR A 104 3.48 12.12 12.31
N GLU A 105 4.42 11.29 11.83
CA GLU A 105 4.88 11.36 10.45
C GLU A 105 3.79 10.98 9.44
N LEU A 106 2.99 9.96 9.74
CA LEU A 106 1.89 9.52 8.88
C LEU A 106 0.80 10.59 8.75
N SER A 107 0.37 11.18 9.87
CA SER A 107 -0.65 12.23 9.86
C SER A 107 -0.18 13.49 9.12
N GLN A 108 1.08 13.90 9.27
CA GLN A 108 1.65 15.00 8.50
C GLN A 108 1.73 14.69 7.01
N THR A 109 2.09 13.46 6.67
CA THR A 109 2.19 12.99 5.28
C THR A 109 0.82 13.01 4.58
N ILE A 110 -0.21 12.52 5.26
CA ILE A 110 -1.57 12.45 4.74
C ILE A 110 -2.23 13.84 4.76
N GLY A 111 -1.95 14.66 5.76
CA GLY A 111 -2.54 16.00 5.93
C GLY A 111 -1.96 17.08 5.01
N CYS A 112 -0.74 16.93 4.49
CA CYS A 112 -0.05 18.01 3.78
C CYS A 112 -0.23 18.08 2.25
N ARG A 113 -0.94 17.18 1.57
CA ARG A 113 -1.08 17.25 0.09
C ARG A 113 -2.45 16.84 -0.44
N CYS A 114 -3.39 17.78 -0.42
CA CYS A 114 -4.55 17.83 -1.32
C CYS A 114 -4.52 19.05 -2.26
N ALA A 115 -3.41 19.82 -2.28
CA ALA A 115 -3.26 20.95 -3.19
C ALA A 115 -2.52 20.51 -4.46
N ASP A 116 -3.12 20.83 -5.60
CA ASP A 116 -2.65 20.68 -6.98
C ASP A 116 -2.93 19.33 -7.65
N ALA A 117 -4.23 19.09 -7.91
CA ALA A 117 -4.65 18.16 -8.95
C ALA A 117 -4.20 18.69 -10.34
N PRO A 118 -3.51 17.90 -11.17
CA PRO A 118 -3.07 18.34 -12.48
C PRO A 118 -4.25 18.64 -13.41
N ALA A 119 -4.09 19.66 -14.25
CA ALA A 119 -5.11 20.14 -15.19
C ALA A 119 -5.63 19.03 -16.13
N LEU A 120 -6.96 19.00 -16.31
CA LEU A 120 -7.69 18.10 -17.20
C LEU A 120 -7.08 18.08 -18.61
N GLY A 121 -6.57 16.91 -19.01
CA GLY A 121 -5.89 16.66 -20.29
C GLY A 121 -4.87 15.51 -20.26
N ALA A 122 -4.50 15.01 -19.08
CA ALA A 122 -3.61 13.86 -18.91
C ALA A 122 -4.37 12.52 -18.94
N ALA A 123 -3.66 11.43 -19.23
CA ALA A 123 -4.15 10.05 -19.37
C ALA A 123 -5.24 9.65 -18.34
N ALA A 124 -6.08 8.68 -18.71
CA ALA A 124 -7.12 8.12 -17.83
C ALA A 124 -6.56 7.87 -16.43
N ASP A 125 -7.17 8.47 -15.41
CA ASP A 125 -6.74 8.32 -14.02
C ASP A 125 -6.79 6.83 -13.66
N PRO A 126 -5.65 6.18 -13.36
CA PRO A 126 -5.62 4.77 -13.00
C PRO A 126 -6.49 4.46 -11.77
N GLY A 127 -6.81 5.46 -10.95
CA GLY A 127 -7.78 5.36 -9.86
C GLY A 127 -9.21 5.11 -10.34
N LEU A 128 -9.63 5.67 -11.49
CA LEU A 128 -10.98 5.45 -12.04
C LEU A 128 -11.15 4.03 -12.58
N GLU A 129 -10.10 3.47 -13.20
CA GLU A 129 -10.10 2.07 -13.63
C GLU A 129 -10.19 1.14 -12.41
N LEU A 130 -9.42 1.42 -11.36
CA LEU A 130 -9.50 0.67 -10.11
C LEU A 130 -10.87 0.78 -9.43
N LEU A 131 -11.48 1.96 -9.43
CA LEU A 131 -12.83 2.15 -8.90
C LEU A 131 -13.86 1.29 -9.65
N ALA A 132 -13.74 1.20 -10.97
CA ALA A 132 -14.61 0.35 -11.78
C ALA A 132 -14.41 -1.14 -11.50
N LEU A 133 -13.17 -1.60 -11.29
CA LEU A 133 -12.87 -2.98 -10.88
C LEU A 133 -13.45 -3.27 -9.49
N TRP A 134 -13.32 -2.32 -8.56
CA TRP A 134 -13.85 -2.44 -7.19
C TRP A 134 -15.38 -2.57 -7.17
N HIS A 135 -16.10 -1.75 -7.96
CA HIS A 135 -17.56 -1.90 -8.10
C HIS A 135 -17.96 -3.25 -8.70
N GLN A 136 -17.20 -3.78 -9.67
CA GLN A 136 -17.45 -5.12 -10.21
C GLN A 136 -17.22 -6.23 -9.18
N ALA A 137 -16.20 -6.10 -8.34
CA ALA A 137 -15.95 -7.03 -7.24
C ALA A 137 -17.10 -7.02 -6.23
N HIS A 138 -17.56 -5.84 -5.81
CA HIS A 138 -18.72 -5.72 -4.91
C HIS A 138 -20.00 -6.33 -5.50
N ALA A 139 -20.29 -6.10 -6.78
CA ALA A 139 -21.44 -6.72 -7.44
C ALA A 139 -21.35 -8.25 -7.47
N LEU A 140 -20.15 -8.82 -7.56
CA LEU A 140 -19.95 -10.28 -7.47
C LEU A 140 -20.10 -10.80 -6.03
N ILE A 141 -19.64 -10.06 -5.03
CA ILE A 141 -19.86 -10.38 -3.61
C ILE A 141 -21.36 -10.42 -3.33
N ASP A 142 -22.12 -9.41 -3.75
CA ASP A 142 -23.58 -9.37 -3.59
C ASP A 142 -24.25 -10.56 -4.30
N ALA A 143 -23.81 -10.89 -5.51
CA ALA A 143 -24.34 -12.03 -6.26
C ALA A 143 -23.99 -13.39 -5.64
N LEU A 144 -22.81 -13.52 -5.01
CA LEU A 144 -22.39 -14.71 -4.27
C LEU A 144 -23.16 -14.87 -2.95
N ASN A 145 -23.44 -13.76 -2.27
CA ASN A 145 -24.24 -13.74 -1.04
C ASN A 145 -25.72 -14.02 -1.29
N ALA A 146 -26.23 -13.71 -2.48
CA ALA A 146 -27.62 -13.94 -2.87
C ALA A 146 -27.94 -15.40 -3.25
N VAL A 147 -26.93 -16.25 -3.43
CA VAL A 147 -27.10 -17.64 -3.90
C VAL A 147 -26.30 -18.59 -3.02
N GLU A 148 -26.95 -19.62 -2.48
CA GLU A 148 -26.22 -20.67 -1.78
C GLU A 148 -25.43 -21.51 -2.78
N ARG A 149 -24.18 -21.83 -2.46
CA ARG A 149 -23.33 -22.68 -3.32
C ARG A 149 -23.98 -24.03 -3.63
N ALA A 150 -24.82 -24.56 -2.74
CA ALA A 150 -25.52 -25.84 -2.93
C ALA A 150 -26.53 -25.82 -4.09
N ASP A 151 -27.10 -24.66 -4.42
CA ASP A 151 -28.15 -24.55 -5.44
C ASP A 151 -27.57 -24.60 -6.87
N ASP A 152 -26.41 -23.97 -7.08
CA ASP A 152 -25.67 -24.01 -8.34
C ASP A 152 -24.15 -23.89 -8.09
N PRO A 153 -23.48 -25.00 -7.75
CA PRO A 153 -22.06 -24.99 -7.43
C PRO A 153 -21.19 -24.46 -8.57
N ALA A 154 -21.56 -24.74 -9.82
CA ALA A 154 -20.76 -24.36 -10.99
C ALA A 154 -20.81 -22.85 -11.24
N ALA A 155 -22.00 -22.24 -11.18
CA ALA A 155 -22.12 -20.79 -11.34
C ALA A 155 -21.52 -20.05 -10.14
N TRP A 156 -21.68 -20.59 -8.93
CA TRP A 156 -21.06 -20.03 -7.73
C TRP A 156 -19.53 -20.05 -7.83
N ASP A 157 -18.93 -21.21 -8.15
CA ASP A 157 -17.47 -21.36 -8.28
C ASP A 157 -16.92 -20.46 -9.41
N ALA A 158 -17.64 -20.30 -10.52
CA ALA A 158 -17.25 -19.39 -11.61
C ALA A 158 -17.25 -17.91 -11.17
N ARG A 159 -18.24 -17.48 -10.38
CA ARG A 159 -18.30 -16.12 -9.82
C ARG A 159 -17.19 -15.90 -8.79
N ALA A 160 -16.93 -16.87 -7.92
CA ALA A 160 -15.85 -16.82 -6.94
C ALA A 160 -14.48 -16.69 -7.63
N GLY A 161 -14.21 -17.49 -8.66
CA GLY A 161 -12.97 -17.37 -9.44
C GLY A 161 -12.80 -16.01 -10.14
N ARG A 162 -13.89 -15.43 -10.64
CA ARG A 162 -13.86 -14.06 -11.20
C ARG A 162 -13.60 -13.01 -10.13
N LEU A 163 -14.20 -13.13 -8.95
CA LEU A 163 -13.95 -12.24 -7.81
C LEU A 163 -12.47 -12.25 -7.43
N THR A 164 -11.86 -13.44 -7.29
CA THR A 164 -10.42 -13.58 -7.01
C THR A 164 -9.57 -12.87 -8.06
N THR A 165 -9.90 -13.04 -9.35
CA THR A 165 -9.16 -12.38 -10.45
C THR A 165 -9.23 -10.85 -10.34
N LEU A 166 -10.40 -10.29 -10.01
CA LEU A 166 -10.56 -8.85 -9.85
C LEU A 166 -9.80 -8.32 -8.62
N GLN A 167 -9.87 -9.05 -7.49
CA GLN A 167 -9.14 -8.69 -6.27
C GLN A 167 -7.62 -8.71 -6.51
N ASP A 168 -7.10 -9.70 -7.26
CA ASP A 168 -5.69 -9.77 -7.65
C ASP A 168 -5.29 -8.59 -8.54
N GLN A 169 -6.14 -8.18 -9.48
CA GLN A 169 -5.89 -7.00 -10.33
C GLN A 169 -5.83 -5.71 -9.51
N ILE A 170 -6.77 -5.52 -8.57
CA ILE A 170 -6.78 -4.36 -7.66
C ILE A 170 -5.53 -4.37 -6.76
N ALA A 171 -5.15 -5.54 -6.25
CA ALA A 171 -3.98 -5.70 -5.40
C ALA A 171 -2.66 -5.41 -6.15
N ALA A 172 -2.54 -5.87 -7.40
CA ALA A 172 -1.36 -5.67 -8.24
C ALA A 172 -1.20 -4.23 -8.75
N ALA A 173 -2.30 -3.48 -8.89
CA ALA A 173 -2.25 -2.12 -9.41
C ALA A 173 -1.50 -1.15 -8.48
N PRO A 174 -0.74 -0.18 -9.01
CA PRO A 174 -0.03 0.79 -8.20
C PRO A 174 -1.00 1.75 -7.50
N ALA A 175 -0.75 2.05 -6.23
CA ALA A 175 -1.46 3.09 -5.46
C ALA A 175 -0.94 4.50 -5.80
N ALA A 176 -0.89 4.84 -7.09
CA ALA A 176 -0.25 6.05 -7.60
C ALA A 176 -1.08 7.32 -7.40
N THR A 177 -2.38 7.18 -7.14
CA THR A 177 -3.31 8.29 -6.89
C THR A 177 -4.06 8.08 -5.57
N PRO A 178 -4.56 9.15 -4.93
CA PRO A 178 -5.38 9.02 -3.72
C PRO A 178 -6.62 8.13 -3.93
N LEU A 179 -7.22 8.17 -5.12
CA LEU A 179 -8.33 7.30 -5.49
C LEU A 179 -7.91 5.82 -5.56
N ALA A 180 -6.78 5.53 -6.21
CA ALA A 180 -6.22 4.18 -6.24
C ALA A 180 -5.88 3.67 -4.83
N TRP A 181 -5.33 4.52 -3.96
CA TRP A 181 -5.10 4.18 -2.55
C TRP A 181 -6.41 3.84 -1.82
N ALA A 182 -7.44 4.67 -1.93
CA ALA A 182 -8.72 4.47 -1.25
C ALA A 182 -9.37 3.16 -1.67
N VAL A 183 -9.41 2.87 -2.97
CA VAL A 183 -9.92 1.60 -3.51
C VAL A 183 -9.17 0.41 -2.93
N LYS A 184 -7.83 0.47 -2.86
CA LYS A 184 -7.03 -0.64 -2.34
C LYS A 184 -7.23 -0.86 -0.84
N ILE A 185 -7.37 0.20 -0.05
CA ILE A 185 -7.67 0.08 1.40
C ILE A 185 -9.02 -0.61 1.59
N LEU A 186 -10.06 -0.20 0.86
CA LEU A 186 -11.39 -0.80 1.00
C LEU A 186 -11.45 -2.23 0.46
N ASN A 187 -10.79 -2.51 -0.66
CA ASN A 187 -10.66 -3.86 -1.18
C ASN A 187 -9.92 -4.79 -0.21
N ALA A 188 -8.91 -4.29 0.50
CA ALA A 188 -8.19 -5.06 1.51
C ALA A 188 -8.95 -5.18 2.85
N ASN A 189 -9.97 -4.34 3.08
CA ASN A 189 -10.88 -4.44 4.22
C ASN A 189 -12.05 -5.42 3.96
N ASP A 190 -11.86 -6.42 3.11
CA ASP A 190 -12.86 -7.46 2.88
C ASP A 190 -13.14 -8.21 4.19
N GLY A 191 -14.41 -8.32 4.58
CA GLY A 191 -14.83 -8.85 5.88
C GLY A 191 -14.45 -8.00 7.09
N ASP A 192 -14.27 -6.68 6.91
CA ASP A 192 -13.96 -5.72 7.97
C ASP A 192 -12.66 -6.02 8.74
N ILE A 193 -11.73 -6.78 8.13
CA ILE A 193 -10.50 -7.20 8.80
C ILE A 193 -9.68 -5.98 9.21
N ILE A 194 -9.43 -5.03 8.29
CA ILE A 194 -8.62 -3.84 8.60
C ILE A 194 -9.34 -2.97 9.63
N GLU A 195 -10.63 -2.71 9.44
CA GLU A 195 -11.45 -1.87 10.32
C GLU A 195 -11.50 -2.41 11.76
N ASN A 196 -11.60 -3.73 11.91
CA ASN A 196 -11.70 -4.39 13.22
C ASN A 196 -10.34 -4.75 13.83
N THR A 197 -9.25 -4.69 13.06
CA THR A 197 -7.92 -4.99 13.60
C THR A 197 -7.49 -3.92 14.60
N CYS A 198 -7.67 -2.63 14.27
CA CYS A 198 -7.14 -1.54 15.08
C CYS A 198 -7.87 -0.20 14.88
N THR A 199 -7.69 0.74 15.82
CA THR A 199 -8.23 2.11 15.70
C THR A 199 -7.73 2.86 14.45
N LEU A 200 -6.49 2.59 14.03
CA LEU A 200 -5.96 3.12 12.77
C LEU A 200 -6.68 2.50 11.57
N GLY A 201 -6.87 1.19 11.57
CA GLY A 201 -7.50 0.48 10.47
C GLY A 201 -8.90 1.01 10.23
N ALA A 202 -9.66 1.23 11.31
CA ALA A 202 -10.93 1.94 11.26
C ALA A 202 -10.79 3.36 10.69
N ALA A 203 -9.79 4.14 11.10
CA ALA A 203 -9.56 5.49 10.58
C ALA A 203 -9.17 5.51 9.08
N LEU A 204 -8.34 4.57 8.62
CA LEU A 204 -7.93 4.44 7.22
C LEU A 204 -9.12 4.04 6.35
N VAL A 205 -9.93 3.09 6.81
CA VAL A 205 -11.17 2.66 6.14
C VAL A 205 -12.16 3.81 6.09
N ALA A 206 -12.38 4.53 7.19
CA ALA A 206 -13.26 5.71 7.22
C ALA A 206 -12.78 6.80 6.25
N GLN A 207 -11.48 7.10 6.24
CA GLN A 207 -10.91 8.07 5.31
C GLN A 207 -11.06 7.64 3.85
N ALA A 208 -10.84 6.36 3.54
CA ALA A 208 -11.03 5.81 2.21
C ALA A 208 -12.51 5.89 1.77
N ARG A 209 -13.46 5.58 2.67
CA ARG A 209 -14.91 5.75 2.42
C ARG A 209 -15.26 7.20 2.11
N THR A 210 -14.88 8.14 2.97
CA THR A 210 -15.10 9.58 2.76
C THR A 210 -14.46 10.10 1.47
N PHE A 211 -13.33 9.52 1.06
CA PHE A 211 -12.70 9.88 -0.20
C PHE A 211 -13.53 9.39 -1.40
N LEU A 212 -14.00 8.13 -1.38
CA LEU A 212 -14.82 7.57 -2.46
C LEU A 212 -16.19 8.22 -2.60
N GLU A 213 -16.79 8.73 -1.52
CA GLU A 213 -18.07 9.46 -1.56
C GLU A 213 -18.04 10.69 -2.49
N ARG A 214 -16.85 11.22 -2.80
CA ARG A 214 -16.68 12.36 -3.72
C ARG A 214 -16.75 11.95 -5.20
N TYR A 215 -16.76 10.65 -5.48
CA TYR A 215 -16.73 10.04 -6.82
C TYR A 215 -17.98 9.19 -7.11
N ALA A 216 -18.92 9.12 -6.16
CA ALA A 216 -20.23 8.49 -6.30
C ALA A 216 -21.28 9.51 -6.80
#